data_AF-A0A182SXR1-F1
#
_entry.id   AF-A0A182SXR1-F1
#
_cell.length_a   1.000
_cell.length_b   1.000
_cell.length_c   1.000
_cell.angle_alpha   90.00
_cell.angle_beta   90.00
_cell.angle_gamma   90.00
#
_symmetry.space_group_name_H-M   'P 1'
#
loop_
_entity.id
_entity.type
_entity.pdbx_description
1 polymer ?
#
loop_
_entity_poly.entity_id
_entity_poly.type
_entity_poly.pdbx_seq_one_letter_code
_entity_poly.pdbx_strand_id
1 'polypeptide(L)'
;MIKVYFIREGYQGMVDGGDNIVEANWSSVSSIIHRGGTVIGSARCKDFRERAGRLQAAFNLVSRGITNLVVIGGDGSLTGANLFRQEWGSLLDELLATSRITQDQRIKYKSLHIAGMVGSIDNDFCGTDMTIGTDSALHRIIEAIDAIVSTAYSHQRTFIMEVMGRHCGYLAVVAGLCVEADYIFIPEDPPKSDWPERLCKQLSQASKLRHPEAKITSFTYVRNSI
;
A
#
# COMPACT_ATOMS: atom_id res chain seq x y z
N MET A 1 15.31 12.20 -25.99
CA MET A 1 15.41 11.05 -25.07
C MET A 1 14.80 11.46 -23.74
N ILE A 2 13.90 10.66 -23.17
CA ILE A 2 13.25 10.98 -21.89
C ILE A 2 14.25 10.69 -20.76
N LYS A 3 14.39 11.63 -19.84
CA LYS A 3 15.16 11.43 -18.59
C LYS A 3 14.21 10.98 -17.49
N VAL A 4 14.65 10.00 -16.71
CA VAL A 4 13.90 9.47 -15.57
C VAL A 4 14.63 9.85 -14.29
N TYR A 5 13.90 10.30 -13.28
CA TYR A 5 14.44 10.64 -11.97
C TYR A 5 13.78 9.76 -10.91
N PHE A 6 14.57 9.20 -10.01
CA PHE A 6 14.09 8.64 -8.77
C PHE A 6 13.86 9.74 -7.76
N ILE A 7 12.76 9.64 -7.03
CA ILE A 7 12.47 10.45 -5.85
C ILE A 7 12.55 9.50 -4.66
N ARG A 8 13.59 9.65 -3.84
CA ARG A 8 13.81 8.80 -2.67
C ARG A 8 12.83 9.15 -1.55
N GLU A 9 12.52 8.17 -0.70
CA GLU A 9 11.65 8.36 0.48
C GLU A 9 10.26 8.94 0.16
N GLY A 10 9.74 8.69 -1.04
CA GLY A 10 8.42 9.11 -1.47
C GLY A 10 8.23 10.64 -1.45
N TYR A 11 7.10 11.10 -0.90
CA TYR A 11 6.81 12.53 -0.83
C TYR A 11 7.81 13.31 0.04
N GLN A 12 8.42 12.68 1.04
CA GLN A 12 9.40 13.37 1.88
C GLN A 12 10.60 13.81 1.06
N GLY A 13 11.21 12.91 0.28
CA GLY A 13 12.33 13.31 -0.58
C GLY A 13 11.92 14.26 -1.70
N MET A 14 10.64 14.26 -2.11
CA MET A 14 10.12 15.27 -3.04
C MET A 14 10.11 16.67 -2.41
N VAL A 15 9.73 16.78 -1.13
CA VAL A 15 9.73 18.03 -0.35
C VAL A 15 11.17 18.45 -0.03
N ASP A 16 12.02 17.53 0.41
CA ASP A 16 13.41 17.81 0.76
C ASP A 16 14.22 18.25 -0.47
N GLY A 17 13.95 17.66 -1.64
CA GLY A 17 14.67 17.94 -2.86
C GLY A 17 16.13 17.48 -2.79
N GLY A 18 17.04 18.25 -3.40
CA GLY A 18 18.48 17.97 -3.35
C GLY A 18 18.81 16.55 -3.83
N ASP A 19 19.61 15.83 -3.05
CA ASP A 19 20.09 14.47 -3.35
C ASP A 19 19.01 13.39 -3.31
N ASN A 20 17.79 13.72 -2.88
CA ASN A 20 16.66 12.80 -2.94
C ASN A 20 16.08 12.65 -4.35
N ILE A 21 16.36 13.60 -5.25
CA ILE A 21 15.93 13.51 -6.65
C ILE A 21 17.15 13.18 -7.53
N VAL A 22 17.25 11.94 -7.99
CA VAL A 22 18.45 11.41 -8.65
C VAL A 22 18.11 10.93 -10.05
N GLU A 23 18.90 11.32 -11.06
CA GLU A 23 18.71 10.82 -12.43
C GLU A 23 18.99 9.31 -12.48
N ALA A 24 18.04 8.53 -12.97
CA ALA A 24 18.14 7.10 -13.14
C ALA A 24 18.80 6.76 -14.48
N ASN A 25 19.62 5.73 -14.49
CA ASN A 25 20.20 5.15 -15.69
C ASN A 25 19.82 3.67 -15.81
N TRP A 26 20.19 3.03 -16.92
CA TRP A 26 19.86 1.63 -17.19
C TRP A 26 20.31 0.68 -16.07
N SER A 27 21.53 0.90 -15.54
CA SER A 27 22.06 0.08 -14.45
C SER A 27 21.37 0.31 -13.10
N SER A 28 20.72 1.47 -12.91
CA SER A 28 20.08 1.82 -11.65
C SER A 28 18.87 0.96 -11.31
N VAL A 29 18.31 0.24 -12.30
CA VAL A 29 17.21 -0.74 -12.10
C VAL A 29 17.65 -2.19 -12.34
N SER A 30 18.95 -2.44 -12.49
CA SER A 30 19.43 -3.82 -12.62
C SER A 30 19.29 -4.56 -11.30
N SER A 31 18.93 -5.85 -11.37
CA SER A 31 18.91 -6.77 -10.21
C SER A 31 17.97 -6.35 -9.08
N ILE A 32 16.90 -5.60 -9.38
CA ILE A 32 15.89 -5.21 -8.39
C ILE A 32 14.59 -6.02 -8.46
N ILE A 33 14.34 -6.75 -9.56
CA ILE A 33 13.05 -7.41 -9.82
C ILE A 33 12.65 -8.46 -8.78
N HIS A 34 13.63 -9.11 -8.16
CA HIS A 34 13.42 -10.15 -7.13
C HIS A 34 13.42 -9.59 -5.70
N ARG A 35 13.68 -8.29 -5.52
CA ARG A 35 13.77 -7.66 -4.20
C ARG A 35 12.39 -7.22 -3.76
N GLY A 36 12.01 -7.57 -2.53
CA GLY A 36 10.83 -7.02 -1.87
C GLY A 36 11.04 -5.56 -1.47
N GLY A 37 9.93 -4.85 -1.25
CA GLY A 37 9.93 -3.44 -0.85
C GLY A 37 10.30 -2.48 -1.99
N THR A 38 10.71 -1.26 -1.64
CA THR A 38 11.07 -0.22 -2.62
C THR A 38 12.55 0.13 -2.51
N VAL A 39 13.30 0.00 -3.61
CA VAL A 39 14.75 0.33 -3.65
C VAL A 39 15.02 1.83 -3.46
N ILE A 40 14.02 2.65 -3.73
CA ILE A 40 14.05 4.11 -3.55
C ILE A 40 13.50 4.55 -2.18
N GLY A 41 13.09 3.61 -1.32
CA GLY A 41 12.49 3.93 -0.02
C GLY A 41 11.04 4.39 -0.12
N SER A 42 10.41 4.54 1.04
CA SER A 42 9.03 5.02 1.17
C SER A 42 8.83 5.58 2.58
N ALA A 43 8.59 6.88 2.69
CA ALA A 43 8.35 7.54 3.97
C ALA A 43 6.97 8.19 4.03
N ARG A 44 6.33 8.13 5.21
CA ARG A 44 5.17 8.96 5.51
C ARG A 44 5.64 10.41 5.58
N CYS A 45 5.03 11.29 4.78
CA CYS A 45 5.37 12.72 4.76
C CYS A 45 4.22 13.54 5.34
N LYS A 46 4.45 14.17 6.50
CA LYS A 46 3.47 15.09 7.10
C LYS A 46 3.47 16.42 6.35
N ASP A 47 4.64 16.90 5.95
CA ASP A 47 4.81 18.20 5.30
C ASP A 47 4.03 18.29 3.98
N PHE A 48 3.92 17.18 3.25
CA PHE A 48 3.16 17.14 1.99
C PHE A 48 1.63 17.25 2.19
N ARG A 49 1.14 17.05 3.43
CA ARG A 49 -0.26 17.35 3.78
C ARG A 49 -0.50 18.86 3.90
N GLU A 50 0.54 19.62 4.18
CA GLU A 50 0.49 21.07 4.25
C GLU A 50 0.79 21.70 2.88
N ARG A 51 0.14 22.83 2.59
CA ARG A 51 0.35 23.56 1.35
C ARG A 51 1.81 23.99 1.19
N ALA A 52 2.47 24.37 2.29
CA ALA A 52 3.89 24.77 2.28
C ALA A 52 4.82 23.65 1.81
N GLY A 53 4.59 22.40 2.23
CA GLY A 53 5.37 21.26 1.75
C GLY A 53 5.10 20.97 0.28
N ARG A 54 3.85 21.07 -0.18
CA ARG A 54 3.51 20.94 -1.60
C ARG A 54 4.14 22.04 -2.45
N LEU A 55 4.16 23.28 -1.97
CA LEU A 55 4.85 24.40 -2.63
C LEU A 55 6.34 24.13 -2.79
N GLN A 56 6.99 23.62 -1.73
CA GLN A 56 8.39 23.26 -1.76
C GLN A 56 8.66 22.10 -2.74
N ALA A 57 7.82 21.07 -2.74
CA ALA A 57 7.92 19.97 -3.69
C ALA A 57 7.76 20.44 -5.14
N ALA A 58 6.79 21.33 -5.41
CA ALA A 58 6.59 21.90 -6.75
C ALA A 58 7.84 22.66 -7.22
N PHE A 59 8.45 23.46 -6.33
CA PHE A 59 9.71 24.14 -6.64
C PHE A 59 10.84 23.16 -6.99
N ASN A 60 11.00 22.07 -6.23
CA ASN A 60 12.05 21.09 -6.48
C ASN A 60 11.88 20.39 -7.83
N LEU A 61 10.63 20.05 -8.21
CA LEU A 61 10.32 19.45 -9.50
C LEU A 61 10.59 20.43 -10.65
N VAL A 62 10.12 21.67 -10.54
CA VAL A 62 10.34 22.72 -11.55
C VAL A 62 11.82 23.03 -11.74
N SER A 63 12.58 23.09 -10.65
CA SER A 63 14.03 23.33 -10.68
C SER A 63 14.79 22.28 -11.50
N ARG A 64 14.23 21.06 -11.59
CA ARG A 64 14.77 19.94 -12.39
C ARG A 64 14.05 19.73 -13.72
N GLY A 65 13.07 20.58 -14.05
CA GLY A 65 12.26 20.47 -15.26
C GLY A 65 11.36 19.23 -15.31
N ILE A 66 10.93 18.73 -14.15
CA ILE A 66 10.09 17.55 -14.02
C ILE A 66 8.61 17.98 -14.00
N THR A 67 7.84 17.54 -15.00
CA THR A 67 6.39 17.76 -15.09
C THR A 67 5.59 16.49 -15.34
N ASN A 68 6.27 15.34 -15.37
CA ASN A 68 5.65 14.03 -15.50
C ASN A 68 6.00 13.24 -14.25
N LEU A 69 4.99 12.90 -13.46
CA LEU A 69 5.15 12.20 -12.19
C LEU A 69 4.47 10.83 -12.26
N VAL A 70 5.21 9.79 -11.95
CA VAL A 70 4.65 8.44 -11.75
C VAL A 70 4.64 8.17 -10.25
N VAL A 71 3.46 7.98 -9.69
CA VAL A 71 3.27 7.74 -8.25
C VAL A 71 2.86 6.29 -8.05
N ILE A 72 3.68 5.54 -7.32
CA ILE A 72 3.42 4.14 -6.96
C ILE A 72 3.14 4.10 -5.45
N GLY A 73 1.93 3.68 -5.06
CA GLY A 73 1.57 3.58 -3.65
C GLY A 73 0.10 3.22 -3.43
N GLY A 74 -0.35 3.27 -2.18
CA GLY A 74 -1.74 3.01 -1.83
C GLY A 74 -2.65 4.23 -2.00
N ASP A 75 -3.90 4.09 -1.54
CA ASP A 75 -4.96 5.10 -1.67
C ASP A 75 -4.53 6.52 -1.24
N GLY A 76 -3.94 6.65 -0.04
CA GLY A 76 -3.50 7.94 0.47
C GLY A 76 -2.43 8.62 -0.41
N SER A 77 -1.56 7.84 -1.04
CA SER A 77 -0.54 8.39 -1.95
C SER A 77 -1.15 8.91 -3.23
N LEU A 78 -2.10 8.17 -3.82
CA LEU A 78 -2.78 8.54 -5.06
C LEU A 78 -3.74 9.72 -4.85
N THR A 79 -4.41 9.78 -3.70
CA THR A 79 -5.21 10.93 -3.28
C THR A 79 -4.34 12.20 -3.16
N GLY A 80 -3.19 12.10 -2.51
CA GLY A 80 -2.22 13.20 -2.42
C GLY A 80 -1.72 13.67 -3.78
N ALA A 81 -1.49 12.75 -4.72
CA ALA A 81 -1.08 13.08 -6.08
C ALA A 81 -2.16 13.85 -6.84
N ASN A 82 -3.42 13.41 -6.72
CA ASN A 82 -4.55 14.09 -7.35
C ASN A 82 -4.72 15.52 -6.83
N LEU A 83 -4.65 15.71 -5.50
CA LEU A 83 -4.69 17.05 -4.89
C LEU A 83 -3.54 17.93 -5.40
N PHE A 84 -2.33 17.38 -5.44
CA PHE A 84 -1.15 18.10 -5.91
C PHE A 84 -1.29 18.56 -7.37
N ARG A 85 -1.88 17.73 -8.24
CA ARG A 85 -2.19 18.09 -9.63
C ARG A 85 -3.21 19.22 -9.73
N GLN A 86 -4.26 19.18 -8.91
CA GLN A 86 -5.31 20.20 -8.90
C GLN A 86 -4.77 21.55 -8.43
N GLU A 87 -3.91 21.55 -7.41
CA GLU A 87 -3.31 22.75 -6.85
C GLU A 87 -2.14 23.29 -7.70
N TRP A 88 -1.58 22.49 -8.62
CA TRP A 88 -0.34 22.77 -9.36
C TRP A 88 -0.28 24.19 -9.92
N GLY A 89 -1.32 24.64 -10.61
CA GLY A 89 -1.36 25.99 -11.19
C GLY A 89 -1.18 27.08 -10.14
N SER A 90 -1.93 26.98 -9.03
CA SER A 90 -1.87 27.95 -7.94
C SER A 90 -0.53 27.92 -7.20
N LEU A 91 0.11 26.75 -7.08
CA LEU A 91 1.44 26.62 -6.48
C LEU A 91 2.48 27.33 -7.35
N LEU A 92 2.40 27.19 -8.68
CA LEU A 92 3.33 27.89 -9.57
C LEU A 92 3.13 29.41 -9.57
N ASP A 93 1.89 29.88 -9.45
CA ASP A 93 1.60 31.32 -9.35
C ASP A 93 2.21 31.91 -8.05
N GLU A 94 2.12 31.16 -6.95
CA GLU A 94 2.73 31.51 -5.67
C GLU A 94 4.27 31.49 -5.72
N LEU A 95 4.86 30.50 -6.39
CA LEU A 95 6.31 30.44 -6.62
C LEU A 95 6.81 31.59 -7.49
N LEU A 96 6.01 32.03 -8.47
CA LEU A 96 6.32 33.20 -9.29
C LEU A 96 6.25 34.49 -8.48
N ALA A 97 5.19 34.66 -7.68
CA ALA A 97 5.02 35.83 -6.81
C ALA A 97 6.15 35.97 -5.78
N THR A 98 6.66 34.85 -5.28
CA THR A 98 7.81 34.81 -4.35
C THR A 98 9.17 34.87 -5.05
N SER A 99 9.21 35.11 -6.37
CA SER A 99 10.43 35.14 -7.19
C SER A 99 11.29 33.87 -7.11
N ARG A 100 10.70 32.72 -6.77
CA ARG A 100 11.40 31.43 -6.71
C ARG A 100 11.54 30.77 -8.08
N ILE A 101 10.64 31.07 -9.01
CA ILE A 101 10.70 30.61 -10.40
C ILE A 101 10.54 31.79 -11.36
N THR A 102 11.01 31.63 -12.59
CA THR A 102 10.86 32.64 -13.64
C THR A 102 9.53 32.52 -14.37
N GLN A 103 9.10 33.59 -15.05
CA GLN A 103 7.92 33.58 -15.92
C GLN A 103 8.01 32.49 -17.00
N ASP A 104 9.20 32.28 -17.56
CA ASP A 104 9.43 31.24 -18.57
C ASP A 104 9.24 29.84 -18.00
N GLN A 105 9.73 29.59 -16.78
CA GLN A 105 9.52 28.32 -16.08
C GLN A 105 8.03 28.09 -15.80
N ARG A 106 7.31 29.14 -15.36
CA ARG A 106 5.86 29.09 -15.12
C ARG A 106 5.07 28.71 -16.37
N ILE A 107 5.44 29.24 -17.53
CA ILE A 107 4.79 28.95 -18.82
C ILE A 107 5.16 27.54 -19.29
N LYS A 108 6.46 27.21 -19.25
CA LYS A 108 6.99 25.93 -19.73
C LYS A 108 6.46 24.74 -18.93
N TYR A 109 6.34 24.89 -17.61
CA TYR A 109 5.94 23.81 -16.71
C TYR A 109 4.50 23.93 -16.20
N LYS A 110 3.64 24.62 -16.96
CA LYS A 110 2.26 24.96 -16.58
C LYS A 110 1.37 23.75 -16.22
N SER A 111 1.68 22.56 -16.75
CA SER A 111 0.86 21.37 -16.60
C SER A 111 1.69 20.26 -15.94
N LEU A 112 1.12 19.66 -14.90
CA LEU A 112 1.65 18.44 -14.28
C LEU A 112 0.85 17.24 -14.78
N HIS A 113 1.56 16.31 -15.40
CA HIS A 113 1.01 15.02 -15.82
C HIS A 113 1.31 13.99 -14.74
N ILE A 114 0.28 13.28 -14.29
CA ILE A 114 0.42 12.25 -13.25
C ILE A 114 -0.13 10.93 -13.78
N ALA A 115 0.65 9.86 -13.60
CA ALA A 115 0.18 8.49 -13.69
C ALA A 115 0.30 7.81 -12.32
N GLY A 116 -0.74 7.10 -11.90
CA GLY A 116 -0.79 6.38 -10.64
C GLY A 116 -0.70 4.87 -10.86
N MET A 117 0.06 4.18 -10.02
CA MET A 117 0.04 2.72 -9.92
C MET A 117 -0.26 2.33 -8.48
N VAL A 118 -1.15 1.36 -8.29
CA VAL A 118 -1.59 0.96 -6.96
C VAL A 118 -0.65 -0.11 -6.40
N GLY A 119 0.20 0.31 -5.46
CA GLY A 119 1.05 -0.57 -4.65
C GLY A 119 0.49 -0.68 -3.24
N SER A 120 -0.24 -1.76 -2.98
CA SER A 120 -0.87 -2.06 -1.70
C SER A 120 -0.94 -3.58 -1.53
N ILE A 121 -0.78 -4.06 -0.30
CA ILE A 121 -1.06 -5.47 0.01
C ILE A 121 -2.54 -5.69 0.27
N ASP A 122 -3.26 -4.65 0.68
CA ASP A 122 -4.61 -4.73 1.25
C ASP A 122 -5.69 -4.96 0.17
N ASN A 123 -5.38 -4.74 -1.12
CA ASN A 123 -6.35 -4.70 -2.23
C ASN A 123 -7.50 -3.70 -2.00
N ASP A 124 -7.17 -2.55 -1.40
CA ASP A 124 -8.10 -1.56 -0.87
C ASP A 124 -8.43 -0.40 -1.84
N PHE A 125 -8.11 -0.53 -3.13
CA PHE A 125 -8.30 0.55 -4.11
C PHE A 125 -9.40 0.24 -5.12
N CYS A 126 -10.51 0.97 -5.01
CA CYS A 126 -11.63 0.84 -5.94
C CYS A 126 -11.21 1.21 -7.37
N GLY A 127 -11.61 0.38 -8.35
CA GLY A 127 -11.33 0.60 -9.76
C GLY A 127 -10.17 -0.24 -10.32
N THR A 128 -9.49 -1.02 -9.49
CA THR A 128 -8.62 -2.12 -9.94
C THR A 128 -9.10 -3.43 -9.32
N ASP A 129 -8.97 -4.53 -10.06
CA ASP A 129 -9.31 -5.86 -9.55
C ASP A 129 -8.25 -6.38 -8.56
N MET A 130 -6.99 -6.00 -8.79
CA MET A 130 -5.83 -6.43 -8.01
C MET A 130 -4.82 -5.29 -7.82
N THR A 131 -4.20 -5.21 -6.64
CA THR A 131 -3.11 -4.28 -6.33
C THR A 131 -1.75 -4.96 -6.29
N ILE A 132 -0.69 -4.21 -6.61
CA ILE A 132 0.68 -4.73 -6.60
C ILE A 132 1.09 -5.01 -5.15
N GLY A 133 1.37 -6.27 -4.86
CA GLY A 133 1.81 -6.75 -3.54
C GLY A 133 0.82 -7.68 -2.85
N THR A 134 -0.45 -7.69 -3.26
CA THR A 134 -1.50 -8.53 -2.65
C THR A 134 -1.17 -10.01 -2.72
N ASP A 135 -0.82 -10.52 -3.90
CA ASP A 135 -0.49 -11.94 -4.09
C ASP A 135 0.76 -12.35 -3.29
N SER A 136 1.78 -11.48 -3.27
CA SER A 136 2.97 -11.72 -2.45
C SER A 136 2.65 -11.76 -0.95
N ALA A 137 1.76 -10.88 -0.47
CA ALA A 137 1.33 -10.89 0.93
C ALA A 137 0.51 -12.15 1.26
N LEU A 138 -0.42 -12.53 0.38
CA LEU A 138 -1.21 -13.75 0.52
C LEU A 138 -0.30 -14.99 0.60
N HIS A 139 0.72 -15.07 -0.25
CA HIS A 139 1.68 -16.16 -0.22
C HIS A 139 2.41 -16.25 1.13
N ARG A 140 2.81 -15.12 1.73
CA ARG A 140 3.41 -15.10 3.07
C ARG A 140 2.43 -15.53 4.17
N ILE A 141 1.15 -15.17 4.05
CA ILE A 141 0.11 -15.61 4.98
C ILE A 141 -0.07 -17.13 4.92
N ILE A 142 -0.16 -17.70 3.70
CA ILE A 142 -0.32 -19.14 3.50
C ILE A 142 0.89 -19.91 4.04
N GLU A 143 2.12 -19.48 3.71
CA GLU A 143 3.34 -20.11 4.25
C GLU A 143 3.37 -20.11 5.79
N ALA A 144 2.95 -19.01 6.42
CA ALA A 144 2.90 -18.91 7.87
C ALA A 144 1.85 -19.86 8.47
N ILE A 145 0.70 -20.03 7.81
CA ILE A 145 -0.34 -20.98 8.22
C ILE A 145 0.20 -22.41 8.07
N ASP A 146 0.74 -22.77 6.90
CA ASP A 146 1.31 -24.09 6.60
C ASP A 146 2.38 -24.51 7.62
N ALA A 147 3.20 -23.56 8.06
CA ALA A 147 4.22 -23.80 9.09
C ALA A 147 3.65 -24.21 10.45
N ILE A 148 2.47 -23.70 10.84
CA ILE A 148 1.84 -24.00 12.14
C ILE A 148 0.85 -25.17 12.08
N VAL A 149 0.34 -25.49 10.89
CA VAL A 149 -0.64 -26.57 10.65
C VAL A 149 -0.23 -27.88 11.31
N SER A 150 1.00 -28.32 11.08
CA SER A 150 1.50 -29.60 11.60
C SER A 150 1.43 -29.69 13.14
N THR A 151 1.66 -28.57 13.83
CA THR A 151 1.60 -28.48 15.29
C THR A 151 0.16 -28.40 15.80
N ALA A 152 -0.71 -27.75 15.04
CA ALA A 152 -2.15 -27.68 15.33
C ALA A 152 -2.77 -29.06 15.30
N TYR A 153 -2.41 -29.87 14.29
CA TYR A 153 -2.81 -31.27 14.17
C TYR A 153 -2.29 -32.15 15.30
N SER A 154 -0.99 -32.08 15.60
CA SER A 154 -0.36 -32.95 16.61
C SER A 154 -0.93 -32.75 18.02
N HIS A 155 -1.34 -31.53 18.37
CA HIS A 155 -1.80 -31.19 19.72
C HIS A 155 -3.28 -30.80 19.80
N GLN A 156 -4.04 -30.98 18.71
CA GLN A 156 -5.45 -30.62 18.63
C GLN A 156 -5.73 -29.17 19.07
N ARG A 157 -4.91 -28.23 18.62
CA ARG A 157 -5.00 -26.81 18.98
C ARG A 157 -5.82 -26.03 17.96
N THR A 158 -6.52 -25.01 18.45
CA THR A 158 -7.15 -23.98 17.64
C THR A 158 -6.23 -22.76 17.62
N PHE A 159 -5.93 -22.24 16.44
CA PHE A 159 -5.12 -21.03 16.28
C PHE A 159 -6.00 -19.85 15.91
N ILE A 160 -5.48 -18.64 16.13
CA ILE A 160 -6.10 -17.38 15.73
C ILE A 160 -5.01 -16.63 14.97
N MET A 161 -5.27 -16.25 13.72
CA MET A 161 -4.26 -15.78 12.77
C MET A 161 -4.59 -14.36 12.28
N GLU A 162 -4.22 -13.35 13.04
CA GLU A 162 -4.40 -11.96 12.63
C GLU A 162 -3.55 -11.62 11.38
N VAL A 163 -4.17 -10.98 10.38
CA VAL A 163 -3.47 -10.54 9.15
C VAL A 163 -3.68 -9.03 8.91
N MET A 164 -2.90 -8.51 7.97
CA MET A 164 -3.02 -7.12 7.50
C MET A 164 -4.24 -6.93 6.60
N GLY A 165 -4.58 -5.69 6.26
CA GLY A 165 -5.77 -5.36 5.49
C GLY A 165 -6.34 -3.99 5.85
N ARG A 166 -5.92 -3.39 6.97
CA ARG A 166 -6.41 -2.12 7.50
C ARG A 166 -7.94 -2.10 7.67
N HIS A 167 -8.66 -1.65 6.66
CA HIS A 167 -10.13 -1.58 6.64
C HIS A 167 -10.73 -2.46 5.53
N CYS A 168 -9.91 -3.33 4.92
CA CYS A 168 -10.29 -4.25 3.88
C CYS A 168 -10.00 -5.70 4.30
N GLY A 169 -11.01 -6.55 4.18
CA GLY A 169 -10.97 -7.98 4.49
C GLY A 169 -10.47 -8.85 3.34
N TYR A 170 -10.03 -8.29 2.20
CA TYR A 170 -9.66 -9.08 1.02
C TYR A 170 -8.64 -10.17 1.33
N LEU A 171 -7.53 -9.82 1.98
CA LEU A 171 -6.50 -10.79 2.40
C LEU A 171 -7.08 -11.87 3.32
N ALA A 172 -8.00 -11.50 4.21
CA ALA A 172 -8.64 -12.41 5.14
C ALA A 172 -9.57 -13.42 4.45
N VAL A 173 -10.40 -12.94 3.52
CA VAL A 173 -11.30 -13.78 2.74
C VAL A 173 -10.50 -14.77 1.89
N VAL A 174 -9.53 -14.27 1.12
CA VAL A 174 -8.79 -15.13 0.18
C VAL A 174 -7.90 -16.11 0.94
N ALA A 175 -7.19 -15.69 1.99
CA ALA A 175 -6.41 -16.61 2.82
C ALA A 175 -7.31 -17.67 3.47
N GLY A 176 -8.45 -17.26 4.05
CA GLY A 176 -9.40 -18.16 4.67
C GLY A 176 -9.96 -19.21 3.69
N LEU A 177 -10.20 -18.80 2.43
CA LEU A 177 -10.61 -19.73 1.37
C LEU A 177 -9.47 -20.71 1.00
N CYS A 178 -8.24 -20.22 0.86
CA CYS A 178 -7.08 -21.04 0.48
C CYS A 178 -6.73 -22.11 1.53
N VAL A 179 -6.93 -21.81 2.81
CA VAL A 179 -6.54 -22.70 3.93
C VAL A 179 -7.74 -23.39 4.60
N GLU A 180 -8.93 -23.26 4.01
CA GLU A 180 -10.18 -23.82 4.53
C GLU A 180 -10.46 -23.45 6.00
N ALA A 181 -10.29 -22.17 6.31
CA ALA A 181 -10.51 -21.62 7.63
C ALA A 181 -11.94 -21.90 8.12
N ASP A 182 -12.10 -22.37 9.36
CA ASP A 182 -13.44 -22.63 9.91
C ASP A 182 -14.25 -21.34 10.11
N TYR A 183 -13.59 -20.19 10.31
CA TYR A 183 -14.22 -18.89 10.51
C TYR A 183 -13.27 -17.74 10.11
N ILE A 184 -13.83 -16.65 9.59
CA ILE A 184 -13.10 -15.41 9.26
C ILE A 184 -13.83 -14.19 9.85
N PHE A 185 -13.07 -13.13 10.14
CA PHE A 185 -13.62 -11.85 10.58
C PHE A 185 -13.16 -10.74 9.64
N ILE A 186 -14.11 -10.09 8.97
CA ILE A 186 -13.83 -9.04 8.01
C ILE A 186 -14.61 -7.77 8.35
N PRO A 187 -14.04 -6.58 8.12
CA PRO A 187 -14.73 -5.32 8.38
C PRO A 187 -15.95 -5.11 7.46
N GLU A 188 -15.97 -5.71 6.27
CA GLU A 188 -17.08 -5.61 5.31
C GLU A 188 -18.33 -6.40 5.72
N ASP A 189 -18.17 -7.45 6.55
CA ASP A 189 -19.27 -8.22 7.14
C ASP A 189 -19.03 -8.40 8.65
N PRO A 190 -19.31 -7.35 9.46
CA PRO A 190 -19.07 -7.39 10.90
C PRO A 190 -19.84 -8.52 11.60
N PRO A 191 -19.24 -9.15 12.62
CA PRO A 191 -19.89 -10.26 13.30
C PRO A 191 -21.17 -9.81 14.03
N LYS A 192 -22.24 -10.58 13.85
CA LYS A 192 -23.52 -10.41 14.56
C LYS A 192 -23.35 -10.71 16.05
N SER A 193 -24.27 -10.24 16.91
CA SER A 193 -24.16 -10.43 18.37
C SER A 193 -24.06 -11.89 18.81
N ASP A 194 -24.59 -12.83 18.00
CA ASP A 194 -24.55 -14.28 18.23
C ASP A 194 -23.32 -14.97 17.62
N TRP A 195 -22.29 -14.22 17.22
CA TRP A 195 -21.06 -14.77 16.66
C TRP A 195 -20.33 -15.74 17.61
N PRO A 196 -20.28 -15.55 18.95
CA PRO A 196 -19.59 -16.49 19.83
C PRO A 196 -20.24 -17.86 19.81
N GLU A 197 -21.58 -17.91 19.86
CA GLU A 197 -22.34 -19.16 19.82
C GLU A 197 -22.20 -19.85 18.46
N ARG A 198 -22.26 -19.07 17.35
CA ARG A 198 -22.06 -19.60 16.00
C ARG A 198 -20.68 -20.20 15.84
N LEU A 199 -19.66 -19.50 16.33
CA LEU A 199 -18.30 -19.96 16.26
C LEU A 199 -18.11 -21.26 17.05
N CYS A 200 -18.50 -21.28 18.32
CA CYS A 200 -18.43 -22.47 19.16
C CYS A 200 -19.18 -23.67 18.53
N LYS A 201 -20.34 -23.41 17.92
CA LYS A 201 -21.11 -24.43 17.20
C LYS A 201 -20.36 -24.97 15.99
N GLN A 202 -19.78 -24.11 15.15
CA GLN A 202 -19.02 -24.52 13.98
C GLN A 202 -17.76 -25.29 14.38
N LEU A 203 -16.99 -24.83 15.36
CA LEU A 203 -15.81 -25.55 15.86
C LEU A 203 -16.18 -26.92 16.44
N SER A 204 -17.30 -27.01 17.17
CA SER A 204 -17.80 -28.28 17.69
C SER A 204 -18.24 -29.25 16.60
N GLN A 205 -18.82 -28.74 15.50
CA GLN A 205 -19.21 -29.54 14.34
C GLN A 205 -17.98 -30.00 13.55
N ALA A 206 -17.04 -29.09 13.27
CA ALA A 206 -15.78 -29.39 12.61
C ALA A 206 -15.01 -30.47 13.36
N SER A 207 -14.93 -30.39 14.69
CA SER A 207 -14.29 -31.41 15.52
C SER A 207 -14.98 -32.78 15.51
N LYS A 208 -16.25 -32.88 15.08
CA LYS A 208 -17.00 -34.15 14.98
C LYS A 208 -16.96 -34.75 13.58
N LEU A 209 -16.88 -33.91 12.56
CA LEU A 209 -16.94 -34.30 11.14
C LEU A 209 -15.56 -34.57 10.54
N ARG A 210 -14.52 -33.86 10.99
CA ARG A 210 -13.15 -34.07 10.51
C ARG A 210 -12.54 -35.32 11.17
N HIS A 211 -11.83 -36.14 10.39
CA HIS A 211 -10.92 -37.14 10.93
C HIS A 211 -10.00 -36.47 11.98
N PRO A 212 -9.54 -37.19 13.03
CA PRO A 212 -8.80 -36.62 14.18
C PRO A 212 -7.53 -35.81 13.85
N GLU A 213 -7.16 -35.70 12.57
CA GLU A 213 -5.93 -35.12 12.04
C GLU A 213 -6.13 -33.75 11.37
N ALA A 214 -7.34 -33.18 11.30
CA ALA A 214 -7.58 -31.88 10.64
C ALA A 214 -8.23 -30.82 11.57
N LYS A 215 -7.42 -30.11 12.36
CA LYS A 215 -7.81 -28.90 13.13
C LYS A 215 -6.87 -27.73 12.84
N ILE A 216 -7.15 -26.97 11.79
CA ILE A 216 -6.64 -25.60 11.67
C ILE A 216 -7.84 -24.69 11.59
N THR A 217 -8.06 -23.94 12.65
CA THR A 217 -8.85 -22.73 12.57
C THR A 217 -7.85 -21.62 12.42
N SER A 218 -7.85 -20.90 11.30
CA SER A 218 -7.11 -19.66 11.15
C SER A 218 -8.13 -18.54 11.16
N PHE A 219 -8.37 -17.93 12.33
CA PHE A 219 -9.18 -16.72 12.37
C PHE A 219 -8.39 -15.59 11.77
N THR A 220 -8.78 -15.20 10.57
CA THR A 220 -8.19 -14.04 9.96
C THR A 220 -8.96 -12.81 10.40
N TYR A 221 -8.35 -11.98 11.25
CA TYR A 221 -8.87 -10.67 11.64
C TYR A 221 -7.93 -9.59 11.12
N VAL A 222 -8.52 -8.51 10.61
CA VAL A 222 -7.78 -7.38 10.05
C VAL A 222 -7.38 -6.43 11.17
N ARG A 223 -6.08 -6.26 11.39
CA ARG A 223 -5.59 -5.19 12.28
C ARG A 223 -5.92 -3.82 11.69
N ASN A 224 -6.68 -3.00 12.41
CA ASN A 224 -6.63 -1.55 12.22
C ASN A 224 -5.22 -1.09 12.62
N SER A 225 -4.36 -0.82 11.65
CA SER A 225 -3.05 -0.21 11.90
C SER A 225 -3.29 1.17 12.53
N ILE A 226 -2.90 1.32 13.80
CA ILE A 226 -2.84 2.59 14.53
C ILE A 226 -1.86 3.55 13.82
#